data_AF-A0A858ZQU1-F1
#
_entry.id   AF-A0A858ZQU1-F1
#
_cell.length_a   1.000
_cell.length_b   1.000
_cell.length_c   1.000
_cell.angle_alpha   90.00
_cell.angle_beta   90.00
_cell.angle_gamma   90.00
#
_symmetry.space_group_name_H-M   'P 1'
#
loop_
_entity.id
_entity.type
_entity.pdbx_description
1 polymer ?
#
loop_
_entity_poly.entity_id
_entity_poly.type
_entity_poly.pdbx_seq_one_letter_code
_entity_poly.pdbx_strand_id
1 'polypeptide(L)'
;MTNRAGKKTPPHIKWLLNERAMLQGVLRKMTNRRTAYQKRFEAAQAALEKRRATFLTAHLASEEALLRKIQALTLTLDSMAPEVSPDAVGPVNAWAGKYGQRGALTAFLKERLQEAYPNSLTVPEICLAVQQKFGLVTSTTFERKNLRETIRTRLRECRAQGLVETLHIPHSGTRASIWRWRRESTTFEMLRRQEAQRDEDTPD
;
A
#
# COMPACT_ATOMS: atom_id res chain seq x y z
N MET A 1 28.39 -71.89 22.37
CA MET A 1 27.58 -70.92 21.60
C MET A 1 26.13 -71.38 21.62
N THR A 2 25.35 -70.94 22.61
CA THR A 2 23.95 -71.37 22.78
C THR A 2 23.04 -70.54 21.89
N ASN A 3 22.54 -71.18 20.85
CA ASN A 3 21.59 -70.64 19.88
C ASN A 3 20.23 -70.44 20.59
N ARG A 4 19.90 -69.20 20.98
CA ARG A 4 18.55 -68.87 21.50
C ARG A 4 17.56 -68.96 20.35
N ALA A 5 16.91 -70.11 20.21
CA ALA A 5 15.73 -70.27 19.38
C ALA A 5 14.73 -69.14 19.68
N GLY A 6 14.39 -68.37 18.64
CA GLY A 6 13.59 -67.15 18.76
C GLY A 6 12.17 -67.45 19.24
N LYS A 7 11.92 -67.28 20.54
CA LYS A 7 10.56 -67.28 21.09
C LYS A 7 9.78 -66.11 20.45
N LYS A 8 8.70 -66.42 19.74
CA LYS A 8 7.82 -65.41 19.13
C LYS A 8 7.30 -64.47 20.21
N THR A 9 7.48 -63.17 20.01
CA THR A 9 6.96 -62.14 20.91
C THR A 9 5.43 -62.22 20.98
N PRO A 10 4.81 -62.32 22.17
CA PRO A 10 3.36 -62.30 22.31
C PRO A 10 2.72 -61.06 21.67
N PRO A 11 1.52 -61.18 21.06
CA PRO A 11 0.90 -60.08 20.31
C PRO A 11 0.72 -58.76 21.08
N HIS A 12 0.34 -58.83 22.35
CA HIS A 12 0.15 -57.64 23.20
C HIS A 12 1.48 -56.90 23.49
N ILE A 13 2.59 -57.64 23.65
CA ILE A 13 3.93 -57.04 23.81
C ILE A 13 4.37 -56.37 22.51
N LYS A 14 4.13 -57.00 21.35
CA LYS A 14 4.41 -56.40 20.04
C LYS A 14 3.63 -55.10 19.83
N TRP A 15 2.36 -55.07 20.24
CA TRP A 15 1.54 -53.87 20.18
C TRP A 15 2.12 -52.73 21.04
N LEU A 16 2.47 -53.00 22.31
CA LEU A 16 3.09 -51.99 23.19
C LEU A 16 4.41 -51.44 22.63
N LEU A 17 5.23 -52.28 22.01
CA LEU A 17 6.48 -51.84 21.38
C LEU A 17 6.22 -50.90 20.19
N ASN A 18 5.23 -51.22 19.37
CA ASN A 18 4.84 -50.37 18.24
C ASN A 18 4.26 -49.03 18.72
N GLU A 19 3.41 -49.05 19.74
CA GLU A 19 2.81 -47.85 20.32
C GLU A 19 3.88 -46.93 20.92
N ARG A 20 4.82 -47.48 21.70
CA ARG A 20 5.97 -46.74 22.22
C ARG A 20 6.81 -46.13 21.10
N ALA A 21 7.11 -46.90 20.04
CA ALA A 21 7.90 -46.41 18.90
C ALA A 21 7.17 -45.28 18.15
N MET A 22 5.85 -45.38 17.99
CA MET A 22 5.02 -44.35 17.40
C MET A 22 5.05 -43.07 18.23
N LEU A 23 4.84 -43.16 19.54
CA LEU A 23 4.91 -42.02 20.47
C LEU A 23 6.30 -41.36 20.49
N GLN A 24 7.37 -42.15 20.49
CA GLN A 24 8.74 -41.63 20.36
C GLN A 24 8.94 -40.88 19.04
N GLY A 25 8.37 -41.38 17.94
CA GLY A 25 8.37 -40.71 16.65
C GLY A 25 7.62 -39.38 16.68
N VAL A 26 6.45 -39.34 17.33
CA VAL A 26 5.65 -38.11 17.51
C VAL A 26 6.43 -37.09 18.35
N LEU A 27 7.00 -37.51 19.48
CA LEU A 27 7.78 -36.64 20.35
C LEU A 27 8.99 -36.06 19.62
N ARG A 28 9.72 -36.87 18.86
CA ARG A 28 10.84 -36.40 18.02
C ARG A 28 10.38 -35.36 16.99
N LYS A 29 9.25 -35.60 16.32
CA LYS A 29 8.66 -34.62 15.38
C LYS A 29 8.30 -33.31 16.09
N MET A 30 7.69 -33.36 17.27
CA MET A 30 7.33 -32.17 18.04
C MET A 30 8.57 -31.40 18.50
N THR A 31 9.60 -32.07 19.00
CA THR A 31 10.86 -31.44 19.41
C THR A 31 11.55 -30.76 18.23
N ASN A 32 11.61 -31.43 17.07
CA ASN A 32 12.17 -30.85 15.85
C ASN A 32 11.38 -29.61 15.38
N ARG A 33 10.05 -29.64 15.50
CA ARG A 33 9.20 -28.47 15.20
C ARG A 33 9.48 -27.33 16.17
N ARG A 34 9.55 -27.62 17.47
CA ARG A 34 9.83 -26.62 18.51
C ARG A 34 11.17 -25.93 18.27
N THR A 35 12.23 -26.69 18.01
CA THR A 35 13.56 -26.12 17.74
C THR A 35 13.58 -25.29 16.46
N ALA A 36 12.87 -25.73 15.41
CA ALA A 36 12.73 -24.95 14.18
C ALA A 36 11.96 -23.63 14.42
N TYR A 37 10.88 -23.65 15.20
CA TYR A 37 10.14 -22.43 15.56
C TYR A 37 11.00 -21.49 16.41
N GLN A 38 11.71 -22.02 17.39
CA GLN A 38 12.61 -21.23 18.24
C GLN A 38 13.66 -20.49 17.40
N LYS A 39 14.35 -21.20 16.50
CA LYS A 39 15.33 -20.59 15.59
C LYS A 39 14.72 -19.51 14.69
N ARG A 40 13.51 -19.75 14.17
CA ARG A 40 12.80 -18.77 13.33
C ARG A 40 12.41 -17.53 14.12
N PHE A 41 11.99 -17.71 15.37
CA PHE A 41 11.63 -16.61 16.26
C PHE A 41 12.84 -15.74 16.59
N GLU A 42 13.95 -16.36 16.99
CA GLU A 42 15.22 -15.65 17.25
C GLU A 42 15.71 -14.90 16.01
N ALA A 43 15.67 -15.52 14.83
CA ALA A 43 16.03 -14.86 13.58
C ALA A 43 15.11 -13.68 13.26
N ALA A 44 13.81 -13.79 13.52
CA ALA A 44 12.85 -12.71 13.30
C ALA A 44 13.08 -11.54 14.27
N GLN A 45 13.39 -11.82 15.54
CA GLN A 45 13.74 -10.80 16.53
C GLN A 45 15.01 -10.05 16.13
N ALA A 46 16.09 -10.77 15.79
CA ALA A 46 17.33 -10.15 15.33
C ALA A 46 17.13 -9.30 14.07
N ALA A 47 16.29 -9.74 13.13
CA ALA A 47 15.95 -8.98 11.93
C ALA A 47 15.16 -7.70 12.26
N LEU A 48 14.22 -7.76 13.22
CA LEU A 48 13.45 -6.60 13.67
C LEU A 48 14.37 -5.57 14.33
N GLU A 49 15.24 -6.00 15.23
CA GLU A 49 16.20 -5.14 15.93
C GLU A 49 17.13 -4.44 14.95
N LYS A 50 17.66 -5.17 13.97
CA LYS A 50 18.48 -4.60 12.90
C LYS A 50 17.72 -3.54 12.10
N ARG A 51 16.48 -3.82 11.71
CA ARG A 51 15.62 -2.85 10.99
C ARG A 51 15.34 -1.61 11.83
N ARG A 52 15.06 -1.79 13.12
CA ARG A 52 14.82 -0.68 14.05
C ARG A 52 16.06 0.19 14.20
N ALA A 53 17.24 -0.41 14.35
CA ALA A 53 18.51 0.31 14.43
C ALA A 53 18.78 1.11 13.16
N THR A 54 18.66 0.49 11.98
CA THR A 54 18.85 1.18 10.69
C THR A 54 17.82 2.30 10.48
N PHE A 55 16.57 2.09 10.87
CA PHE A 55 15.55 3.13 10.79
C PHE A 55 15.87 4.31 11.68
N LEU A 56 16.26 4.06 12.94
CA LEU A 56 16.60 5.12 13.89
C LEU A 56 17.81 5.93 13.41
N THR A 57 18.87 5.27 12.93
CA THR A 57 20.05 5.98 12.42
C THR A 57 19.72 6.81 11.19
N ALA A 58 18.91 6.29 10.26
CA ALA A 58 18.46 7.05 9.09
C ALA A 58 17.58 8.26 9.48
N HIS A 59 16.72 8.10 10.49
CA HIS A 59 15.86 9.18 10.98
C HIS A 59 16.68 10.30 11.61
N LEU A 60 17.63 9.96 12.50
CA LEU A 60 18.53 10.94 13.12
C LEU A 60 19.38 11.68 12.08
N ALA A 61 19.95 10.95 11.11
CA ALA A 61 20.70 11.57 10.02
C ALA A 61 19.84 12.53 9.16
N SER A 62 18.56 12.18 8.92
CA SER A 62 17.63 13.06 8.21
C SER A 62 17.29 14.31 9.01
N GLU A 63 17.09 14.18 10.32
CA GLU A 63 16.81 15.29 11.23
C GLU A 63 17.99 16.26 11.27
N GLU A 64 19.21 15.75 11.46
CA GLU A 64 20.44 16.56 11.42
C GLU A 64 20.61 17.29 10.08
N ALA A 65 20.34 16.62 8.96
CA ALA A 65 20.41 17.23 7.63
C ALA A 65 19.41 18.38 7.46
N LEU A 66 18.18 18.22 7.98
CA LEU A 66 17.17 19.28 7.95
C LEU A 66 17.57 20.45 8.84
N LEU A 67 18.07 20.20 10.05
CA LEU A 67 18.55 21.24 10.95
C LEU A 67 19.69 22.05 10.33
N ARG A 68 20.68 21.38 9.70
CA ARG A 68 21.76 22.07 8.97
C ARG A 68 21.22 22.94 7.84
N LYS A 69 20.21 22.45 7.11
CA LYS A 69 19.59 23.22 6.03
C LYS A 69 18.85 24.45 6.57
N ILE A 70 18.12 24.30 7.68
CA ILE A 70 17.45 25.43 8.36
C ILE A 70 18.50 26.47 8.76
N GLN A 71 19.57 26.05 9.45
CA GLN A 71 20.67 26.96 9.87
C GLN A 71 21.29 27.72 8.69
N ALA A 72 21.59 27.03 7.59
CA ALA A 72 22.14 27.68 6.40
C ALA A 72 21.19 28.72 5.79
N LEU A 73 19.88 28.41 5.75
CA LEU A 73 18.85 29.35 5.29
C LEU A 73 18.71 30.54 6.25
N THR A 74 18.75 30.32 7.57
CA THR A 74 18.72 31.39 8.57
C THR A 74 19.90 32.35 8.37
N LEU A 75 21.13 31.82 8.25
CA LEU A 75 22.31 32.66 7.99
C LEU A 75 22.21 33.47 6.69
N THR A 76 21.60 32.88 5.66
CA THR A 76 21.38 33.57 4.37
C THR A 76 20.32 34.66 4.50
N LEU A 77 19.23 34.41 5.23
CA LEU A 77 18.18 35.39 5.51
C LEU A 77 18.74 36.56 6.33
N ASP A 78 19.49 36.28 7.40
CA ASP A 78 20.10 37.31 8.25
C ASP A 78 21.03 38.24 7.43
N SER A 79 21.75 37.67 6.45
CA SER A 79 22.63 38.45 5.57
C SER A 79 21.89 39.28 4.51
N MET A 80 20.72 38.82 4.04
CA MET A 80 20.00 39.47 2.92
C MET A 80 18.86 40.39 3.39
N ALA A 81 18.23 40.06 4.51
CA ALA A 81 17.03 40.71 5.02
C ALA A 81 16.98 40.61 6.56
N PRO A 82 17.86 41.32 7.28
CA PRO A 82 17.97 41.24 8.74
C PRO A 82 16.70 41.69 9.49
N GLU A 83 15.82 42.43 8.82
CA GLU A 83 14.54 42.87 9.40
C GLU A 83 13.44 41.80 9.36
N VAL A 84 13.66 40.70 8.65
CA VAL A 84 12.69 39.60 8.53
C VAL A 84 12.96 38.55 9.60
N SER A 85 12.02 38.38 10.53
CA SER A 85 12.09 37.28 11.49
C SER A 85 11.88 35.94 10.77
N PRO A 86 12.79 34.95 10.93
CA PRO A 86 12.65 33.63 10.30
C PRO A 86 11.43 32.86 10.81
N ASP A 87 10.92 33.18 12.00
CA ASP A 87 9.75 32.56 12.61
C ASP A 87 8.43 33.25 12.23
N ALA A 88 8.47 34.30 11.40
CA ALA A 88 7.27 35.05 10.99
C ALA A 88 6.29 34.21 10.16
N VAL A 89 6.77 33.14 9.52
CA VAL A 89 5.95 32.21 8.74
C VAL A 89 5.78 30.93 9.55
N GLY A 90 4.56 30.68 10.03
CA GLY A 90 4.20 29.44 10.72
C GLY A 90 4.39 28.18 9.85
N PRO A 91 4.14 26.97 10.40
CA PRO A 91 4.41 25.72 9.71
C PRO A 91 3.64 25.61 8.38
N VAL A 92 4.38 25.52 7.27
CA VAL A 92 3.82 25.34 5.92
C VAL A 92 3.78 23.86 5.58
N ASN A 93 2.58 23.34 5.28
CA ASN A 93 2.46 22.00 4.72
C ASN A 93 3.07 21.96 3.32
N ALA A 94 3.95 20.99 3.03
CA ALA A 94 4.62 20.87 1.73
C ALA A 94 3.68 20.72 0.50
N TRP A 95 2.40 20.42 0.72
CA TRP A 95 1.37 20.35 -0.32
C TRP A 95 0.49 21.61 -0.41
N ALA A 96 0.56 22.52 0.57
CA ALA A 96 -0.22 23.75 0.58
C ALA A 96 0.14 24.60 -0.64
N GLY A 97 -0.86 25.02 -1.41
CA GLY A 97 -0.68 25.78 -2.65
C GLY A 97 -0.30 24.94 -3.88
N LYS A 98 0.22 23.72 -3.73
CA LYS A 98 0.72 22.91 -4.88
C LYS A 98 -0.37 22.58 -5.91
N TYR A 99 -1.59 22.35 -5.45
CA TYR A 99 -2.73 22.05 -6.31
C TYR A 99 -3.82 23.12 -6.21
N GLY A 100 -3.51 24.31 -5.67
CA GLY A 100 -4.52 25.33 -5.35
C GLY A 100 -5.38 24.95 -4.14
N GLN A 101 -6.70 25.01 -4.29
CA GLN A 101 -7.66 24.76 -3.21
C GLN A 101 -7.68 23.29 -2.74
N ARG A 102 -8.10 23.07 -1.49
CA ARG A 102 -8.28 21.72 -0.94
C ARG A 102 -9.25 20.93 -1.82
N GLY A 103 -8.83 19.77 -2.29
CA GLY A 103 -9.64 18.89 -3.14
C GLY A 103 -9.57 19.17 -4.64
N ALA A 104 -8.86 20.21 -5.09
CA ALA A 104 -8.72 20.56 -6.50
C ALA A 104 -8.13 19.42 -7.34
N LEU A 105 -7.14 18.69 -6.83
CA LEU A 105 -6.60 17.50 -7.52
C LEU A 105 -7.69 16.44 -7.71
N THR A 106 -8.49 16.16 -6.69
CA THR A 106 -9.56 15.17 -6.78
C THR A 106 -10.63 15.61 -7.77
N ALA A 107 -11.02 16.89 -7.76
CA ALA A 107 -11.97 17.45 -8.72
C ALA A 107 -11.46 17.32 -10.16
N PHE A 108 -10.21 17.72 -10.40
CA PHE A 108 -9.58 17.59 -11.72
C PHE A 108 -9.47 16.14 -12.19
N LEU A 109 -9.12 15.20 -11.30
CA LEU A 109 -9.07 13.78 -11.66
C LEU A 109 -10.45 13.24 -12.07
N LYS A 110 -11.53 13.70 -11.41
CA LYS A 110 -12.90 13.32 -11.78
C LYS A 110 -13.27 13.88 -13.14
N GLU A 111 -13.12 15.19 -13.31
CA GLU A 111 -13.39 15.90 -14.58
C GLU A 111 -12.62 15.24 -15.74
N ARG A 112 -11.33 15.00 -15.55
CA ARG A 112 -10.49 14.42 -16.61
C ARG A 112 -10.87 13.00 -16.98
N LEU A 113 -11.27 12.17 -16.01
CA LEU A 113 -11.75 10.82 -16.28
C LEU A 113 -13.15 10.82 -16.91
N GLN A 114 -14.00 11.78 -16.56
CA GLN A 114 -15.31 11.99 -17.18
C GLN A 114 -15.18 12.41 -18.65
N GLU A 115 -14.30 13.38 -18.96
CA GLU A 115 -14.01 13.82 -20.33
C GLU A 115 -13.43 12.70 -21.19
N ALA A 116 -12.59 11.85 -20.59
CA ALA A 116 -11.99 10.74 -21.31
C ALA A 116 -12.99 9.62 -21.59
N TYR A 117 -14.13 9.56 -20.89
CA TYR A 117 -15.15 8.53 -21.13
C TYR A 117 -15.68 8.61 -22.56
N PRO A 118 -15.79 7.49 -23.31
CA PRO A 118 -15.73 6.08 -22.86
C PRO A 118 -14.33 5.46 -22.80
N ASN A 119 -13.29 6.21 -23.18
CA ASN A 119 -11.90 5.78 -23.13
C ASN A 119 -11.37 5.75 -21.70
N SER A 120 -10.18 5.18 -21.55
CA SER A 120 -9.53 4.95 -20.27
C SER A 120 -8.12 5.51 -20.28
N LEU A 121 -7.67 6.04 -19.14
CA LEU A 121 -6.37 6.69 -18.99
C LEU A 121 -5.42 5.85 -18.15
N THR A 122 -4.16 5.82 -18.58
CA THR A 122 -3.05 5.26 -17.80
C THR A 122 -2.58 6.26 -16.75
N VAL A 123 -1.92 5.76 -15.68
CA VAL A 123 -1.34 6.65 -14.65
C VAL A 123 -0.33 7.65 -15.24
N PRO A 124 0.57 7.29 -16.18
CA PRO A 124 1.45 8.26 -16.83
C PRO A 124 0.72 9.39 -17.55
N GLU A 125 -0.35 9.11 -18.30
CA GLU A 125 -1.15 10.14 -18.98
C GLU A 125 -1.83 11.08 -17.99
N ILE A 126 -2.37 10.53 -16.90
CA ILE A 126 -2.95 11.32 -15.81
C ILE A 126 -1.88 12.20 -15.15
N CYS A 127 -0.67 11.67 -14.90
CA CYS A 127 0.44 12.46 -14.35
C CYS A 127 0.77 13.66 -15.25
N LEU A 128 0.86 13.45 -16.56
CA LEU A 128 1.16 14.51 -17.52
C LEU A 128 0.05 15.58 -17.52
N ALA A 129 -1.22 15.17 -17.54
CA ALA A 129 -2.35 16.09 -17.48
C ALA A 129 -2.37 16.92 -16.18
N VAL A 130 -2.05 16.29 -15.04
CA VAL A 130 -1.92 16.98 -13.74
C VAL A 130 -0.75 17.98 -13.76
N GLN A 131 0.40 17.62 -14.34
CA GLN A 131 1.52 18.55 -14.47
C GLN A 131 1.16 19.78 -15.29
N GLN A 132 0.48 19.58 -16.41
CA GLN A 132 0.05 20.67 -17.28
C GLN A 132 -0.98 21.57 -16.60
N LYS A 133 -2.01 20.99 -15.97
CA LYS A 133 -3.09 21.76 -15.32
C LYS A 133 -2.61 22.61 -14.15
N PHE A 134 -1.73 22.05 -13.31
CA PHE A 134 -1.26 22.69 -12.08
C PHE A 134 0.12 23.34 -12.23
N GLY A 135 0.69 23.40 -13.44
CA GLY A 135 2.00 23.99 -13.69
C GLY A 135 3.14 23.30 -12.92
N LEU A 136 3.04 21.99 -12.67
CA LEU A 136 4.01 21.26 -11.85
C LEU A 136 5.22 20.88 -12.67
N VAL A 137 6.38 21.41 -12.29
CA VAL A 137 7.66 20.95 -12.82
C VAL A 137 8.16 19.79 -11.94
N THR A 138 8.29 18.60 -12.54
CA THR A 138 8.91 17.44 -11.86
C THR A 138 10.24 17.08 -12.52
N SER A 139 11.30 17.76 -12.08
CA SER A 139 12.64 17.61 -12.64
C SER A 139 13.30 16.31 -12.17
N THR A 140 13.02 15.89 -10.93
CA THR A 140 13.68 14.73 -10.33
C THR A 140 12.87 13.43 -10.44
N THR A 141 13.56 12.29 -10.43
CA THR A 141 12.90 10.96 -10.40
C THR A 141 12.07 10.78 -9.12
N PHE A 142 12.50 11.38 -8.02
CA PHE A 142 11.78 11.38 -6.74
C PHE A 142 10.46 12.16 -6.84
N GLU A 143 10.46 13.35 -7.41
CA GLU A 143 9.23 14.15 -7.64
C GLU A 143 8.24 13.41 -8.53
N ARG A 144 8.73 12.81 -9.63
CA ARG A 144 7.89 12.01 -10.53
C ARG A 144 7.24 10.83 -9.81
N LYS A 145 7.99 10.14 -8.94
CA LYS A 145 7.47 9.04 -8.11
C LYS A 145 6.43 9.54 -7.11
N ASN A 146 6.69 10.64 -6.41
CA ASN A 146 5.77 11.20 -5.42
C ASN A 146 4.46 11.67 -6.05
N LEU A 147 4.52 12.32 -7.22
CA LEU A 147 3.33 12.71 -7.97
C LEU A 147 2.50 11.47 -8.34
N ARG A 148 3.16 10.43 -8.87
CA ARG A 148 2.52 9.17 -9.21
C ARG A 148 1.82 8.52 -8.01
N GLU A 149 2.48 8.45 -6.86
CA GLU A 149 1.87 7.85 -5.66
C GLU A 149 0.73 8.70 -5.10
N THR A 150 0.82 10.03 -5.18
CA THR A 150 -0.28 10.94 -4.82
C THR A 150 -1.51 10.65 -5.68
N ILE A 151 -1.33 10.58 -7.01
CA ILE A 151 -2.40 10.29 -7.96
C ILE A 151 -2.98 8.90 -7.71
N ARG A 152 -2.14 7.87 -7.52
CA ARG A 152 -2.62 6.49 -7.24
C ARG A 152 -3.45 6.43 -5.97
N THR A 153 -3.04 7.13 -4.91
CA THR A 153 -3.78 7.19 -3.65
C THR A 153 -5.16 7.81 -3.88
N ARG A 154 -5.25 8.94 -4.58
CA ARG A 154 -6.53 9.59 -4.90
C ARG A 154 -7.43 8.76 -5.83
N LEU A 155 -6.86 8.07 -6.81
CA LEU A 155 -7.62 7.18 -7.68
C LEU A 155 -8.19 5.97 -6.92
N ARG A 156 -7.45 5.42 -5.95
CA ARG A 156 -7.96 4.37 -5.06
C ARG A 156 -9.11 4.87 -4.19
N GLU A 157 -9.00 6.09 -3.65
CA GLU A 157 -10.10 6.72 -2.90
C GLU A 157 -11.34 6.92 -3.78
N CYS A 158 -11.18 7.42 -5.00
CA CYS A 158 -12.30 7.58 -5.95
C CYS A 158 -12.92 6.23 -6.32
N ARG A 159 -12.11 5.17 -6.42
CA ARG A 159 -12.60 3.80 -6.66
C ARG A 159 -13.37 3.27 -5.47
N ALA A 160 -12.90 3.51 -4.25
CA ALA A 160 -13.61 3.13 -3.03
C ALA A 160 -14.98 3.84 -2.93
N GLN A 161 -15.09 5.04 -3.49
CA GLN A 161 -16.35 5.79 -3.63
C GLN A 161 -17.22 5.33 -4.82
N GLY A 162 -16.77 4.33 -5.59
CA GLY A 162 -17.52 3.79 -6.73
C GLY A 162 -17.54 4.67 -7.99
N LEU A 163 -16.77 5.76 -8.03
CA LEU A 163 -16.78 6.74 -9.13
C LEU A 163 -15.91 6.31 -10.33
N VAL A 164 -14.86 5.53 -10.07
CA VAL A 164 -13.90 5.10 -11.08
C VAL A 164 -13.64 3.60 -10.95
N GLU A 165 -13.31 2.96 -12.05
CA GLU A 165 -12.94 1.56 -12.09
C GLU A 165 -11.52 1.39 -12.63
N THR A 166 -10.85 0.33 -12.18
CA THR A 166 -9.52 -0.04 -12.65
C THR A 166 -9.65 -1.23 -13.60
N LEU A 167 -9.15 -1.07 -14.81
CA LEU A 167 -8.98 -2.14 -15.78
C LEU A 167 -7.51 -2.57 -15.79
N HIS A 168 -7.28 -3.88 -15.90
CA HIS A 168 -5.94 -4.43 -16.05
C HIS A 168 -5.84 -5.00 -17.46
N ILE A 169 -5.16 -4.28 -18.35
CA ILE A 169 -4.86 -4.80 -19.68
C ILE A 169 -3.49 -5.48 -19.63
N PRO A 170 -3.37 -6.75 -20.08
CA PRO A 170 -2.07 -7.37 -20.27
C PRO A 170 -1.37 -6.68 -21.44
N HIS A 171 -0.42 -5.79 -21.15
CA HIS A 171 0.44 -5.18 -22.15
C HIS A 171 1.89 -5.61 -21.89
N SER A 172 2.49 -6.31 -22.85
CA SER A 172 3.93 -6.65 -22.90
C SER A 172 4.57 -6.99 -21.55
N GLY A 173 4.09 -8.04 -20.88
CA GLY A 173 4.69 -8.57 -19.64
C GLY A 173 4.52 -7.73 -18.37
N THR A 174 3.92 -6.54 -18.44
CA THR A 174 3.68 -5.67 -17.27
C THR A 174 2.20 -5.30 -17.15
N ARG A 175 1.61 -5.52 -15.96
CA ARG A 175 0.21 -5.13 -15.67
C ARG A 175 0.11 -3.61 -15.54
N ALA A 176 -0.09 -2.89 -16.64
CA ALA A 176 -0.43 -1.47 -16.58
C ALA A 176 -1.86 -1.32 -16.03
N SER A 177 -1.99 -0.63 -14.90
CA SER A 177 -3.30 -0.24 -14.36
C SER A 177 -3.86 0.91 -15.19
N ILE A 178 -4.99 0.67 -15.82
CA ILE A 178 -5.73 1.65 -16.60
C ILE A 178 -6.98 2.04 -15.81
N TRP A 179 -7.35 3.32 -15.85
CA TRP A 179 -8.42 3.90 -15.03
C TRP A 179 -9.48 4.49 -15.94
N ARG A 180 -10.74 4.19 -15.64
CA ARG A 180 -11.89 4.66 -16.42
C ARG A 180 -12.96 5.22 -15.48
N TRP A 181 -13.68 6.24 -15.94
CA TRP A 181 -14.88 6.70 -15.26
C TRP A 181 -15.95 5.61 -15.27
N ARG A 182 -16.55 5.33 -14.11
CA ARG A 182 -17.66 4.39 -14.04
C ARG A 182 -18.92 5.13 -14.46
N ARG A 183 -19.58 4.68 -15.53
CA ARG A 183 -20.95 5.13 -15.83
C ARG A 183 -21.81 4.78 -14.63
N GLU A 184 -22.63 5.72 -14.14
CA GLU A 184 -23.72 5.38 -13.22
C GLU A 184 -24.50 4.25 -13.89
N SER A 185 -24.24 3.03 -13.43
CA SER A 185 -25.00 1.87 -13.84
C SER A 185 -26.30 2.10 -13.10
N THR A 186 -27.41 2.29 -13.79
CA THR A 186 -28.74 2.30 -13.19
C THR A 186 -28.79 1.08 -12.28
N THR A 187 -28.65 1.30 -10.97
CA THR A 187 -28.55 0.19 -10.02
C THR A 187 -29.83 -0.60 -10.15
N PHE A 188 -29.78 -1.93 -9.97
CA PHE A 188 -30.99 -2.76 -9.99
C PHE A 188 -32.09 -2.19 -9.09
N GLU A 189 -31.72 -1.53 -7.98
CA GLU A 189 -32.64 -0.78 -7.12
C GLU A 189 -33.29 0.46 -7.76
N MET A 190 -32.57 1.21 -8.61
CA MET A 190 -33.15 2.35 -9.33
C MET A 190 -34.11 1.90 -10.42
N LEU A 191 -33.79 0.80 -11.12
CA LEU A 191 -34.73 0.16 -12.06
C LEU A 191 -35.97 -0.37 -11.34
N ARG A 192 -35.80 -0.97 -10.15
CA ARG A 192 -36.91 -1.46 -9.32
C ARG A 192 -37.81 -0.33 -8.80
N ARG A 193 -37.25 0.84 -8.48
CA ARG A 193 -38.02 2.04 -8.12
C ARG A 193 -38.74 2.64 -9.33
N GLN A 194 -38.12 2.63 -10.51
CA GLN A 194 -38.75 3.08 -11.75
C GLN A 194 -39.88 2.15 -12.23
N GLU A 195 -39.76 0.84 -12.03
CA GLU A 195 -40.86 -0.10 -12.27
C GLU A 195 -42.01 0.12 -11.28
N ALA A 196 -41.71 0.28 -9.98
CA ALA A 196 -42.74 0.56 -8.97
C ALA A 196 -43.50 1.87 -9.22
N GLN A 197 -42.82 2.91 -9.74
CA GLN A 197 -43.48 4.17 -10.13
C GLN A 197 -44.25 4.07 -11.46
N ARG A 198 -43.88 3.14 -12.35
CA ARG A 198 -44.63 2.90 -13.60
C ARG A 198 -45.95 2.18 -13.37
N ASP A 199 -46.00 1.31 -12.36
CA ASP A 199 -47.22 0.59 -11.98
C ASP A 199 -48.25 1.48 -11.26
N GLU A 200 -47.82 2.61 -10.67
CA GLU A 200 -48.72 3.61 -10.05
C GLU A 200 -49.31 4.62 -11.06
N ASP A 201 -48.65 4.84 -12.20
CA ASP A 201 -49.03 5.84 -13.22
C ASP A 201 -49.78 5.23 -14.44
N THR A 202 -50.34 4.02 -14.30
CA THR A 202 -51.25 3.45 -15.30
C THR A 202 -52.70 3.65 -14.82
N PRO A 203 -53.42 4.71 -15.25
CA PRO A 203 -54.86 4.80 -15.05
C PRO A 203 -55.55 3.84 -16.02
N ASP A 204 -56.58 3.15 -15.50
CA ASP A 204 -57.48 2.18 -16.17
C ASP A 204 -57.86 2.54 -17.63
#